data_AF-A9EPH1-F1
#
_entry.id   AF-A9EPH1-F1
#
_cell.length_a   1.000
_cell.length_b   1.000
_cell.length_c   1.000
_cell.angle_alpha   90.00
_cell.angle_beta   90.00
_cell.angle_gamma   90.00
#
_symmetry.space_group_name_H-M   'P 1'
#
loop_
_entity.id
_entity.type
_entity.pdbx_description
1 polymer ?
#
loop_
_entity_poly.entity_id
_entity_poly.type
_entity_poly.pdbx_seq_one_letter_code
_entity_poly.pdbx_strand_id
1 'polypeptide(L)'
;MSWVTRPVLAALSVAIAAALSPACDGDSSSGDPGAAASTGSGAGGGSGGGGDATYGASACGTCVEQTACLSQVNACAADPGCAAYLDCLDACPLGPSGDADIACEQACPPVTGSLGQSAKQAFIDCRLAGPGAACAGCGQIPAPTDPDFNQTCSPSADPNTCYKCEDERCCETYQACKDDQDCQDLVTCVKACAEDPDDAAFSPCESACYQAHAAGYAAYSHRMACMQYFCFDDDACGNEPLDPCVKCQNLHCADEMAACQHEIECALLDNCKVPCDVADQACLMECDAMFPDAVAPHEAGLDCALAHCEIACAGTD
;
A
#
# COMPACT_ATOMS: atom_id res chain seq x y z
N MET A 1 -16.30 -11.54 -11.55
CA MET A 1 -15.36 -10.59 -10.98
C MET A 1 -16.18 -9.69 -10.07
N SER A 2 -16.07 -9.92 -8.76
CA SER A 2 -16.87 -9.24 -7.73
C SER A 2 -16.15 -7.95 -7.34
N TRP A 3 -16.83 -6.81 -7.44
CA TRP A 3 -16.25 -5.45 -7.43
C TRP A 3 -16.02 -4.88 -6.02
N VAL A 4 -15.53 -5.71 -5.09
CA VAL A 4 -15.63 -5.49 -3.62
C VAL A 4 -14.57 -4.52 -3.06
N THR A 5 -13.59 -4.03 -3.82
CA THR A 5 -12.42 -3.32 -3.27
C THR A 5 -12.47 -1.79 -3.25
N ARG A 6 -13.55 -1.14 -3.73
CA ARG A 6 -13.56 0.33 -3.97
C ARG A 6 -13.89 1.27 -2.78
N PRO A 7 -14.62 0.90 -1.72
CA PRO A 7 -14.94 1.87 -0.66
C PRO A 7 -13.73 2.25 0.23
N VAL A 8 -12.64 1.49 0.16
CA VAL A 8 -11.48 1.66 1.05
C VAL A 8 -10.60 2.85 0.66
N LEU A 9 -10.49 3.20 -0.63
CA LEU A 9 -9.68 4.35 -1.07
C LEU A 9 -10.31 5.69 -0.68
N ALA A 10 -11.65 5.77 -0.63
CA ALA A 10 -12.38 6.97 -0.22
C ALA A 10 -12.28 7.26 1.30
N ALA A 11 -12.13 6.20 2.11
CA ALA A 11 -12.00 6.34 3.56
C ALA A 11 -10.63 6.90 3.99
N LEU A 12 -9.63 6.90 3.10
CA LEU A 12 -8.29 7.40 3.42
C LEU A 12 -8.20 8.93 3.45
N SER A 13 -8.97 9.62 2.62
CA SER A 13 -8.88 11.07 2.46
C SER A 13 -9.29 11.82 3.75
N VAL A 14 -10.16 11.22 4.57
CA VAL A 14 -10.73 11.85 5.77
C VAL A 14 -9.77 11.82 6.99
N ALA A 15 -8.85 10.86 7.07
CA ALA A 15 -7.93 10.75 8.22
C ALA A 15 -6.71 11.71 8.14
N ILE A 16 -6.41 12.26 6.97
CA ILE A 16 -5.18 13.01 6.68
C ILE A 16 -5.17 14.41 7.31
N ALA A 17 -6.32 15.07 7.41
CA ALA A 17 -6.37 16.50 7.71
C ALA A 17 -6.07 16.86 9.17
N ALA A 18 -6.20 15.93 10.11
CA ALA A 18 -5.95 16.19 11.54
C ALA A 18 -4.45 16.30 11.89
N ALA A 19 -3.56 15.74 11.06
CA ALA A 19 -2.13 15.72 11.31
C ALA A 19 -1.36 16.94 10.76
N LEU A 20 -2.00 17.84 10.01
CA LEU A 20 -1.33 18.95 9.34
C LEU A 20 -1.42 20.23 10.20
N SER A 21 -0.49 20.48 11.13
CA SER A 21 -0.41 21.78 11.85
C SER A 21 0.83 22.59 11.44
N PRO A 22 0.78 23.94 11.51
CA PRO A 22 1.89 24.80 11.13
C PRO A 22 2.94 24.81 12.23
N ALA A 23 3.95 23.94 12.13
CA ALA A 23 5.10 23.93 13.02
C ALA A 23 6.37 24.40 12.31
N CYS A 24 6.89 25.54 12.78
CA CYS A 24 8.29 25.96 12.77
C CYS A 24 8.85 26.68 11.51
N ASP A 25 8.71 28.02 11.55
CA ASP A 25 9.80 28.97 11.22
C ASP A 25 10.98 28.73 12.19
N GLY A 26 12.02 28.07 11.71
CA GLY A 26 13.23 27.75 12.48
C GLY A 26 14.42 27.62 11.57
N ASP A 27 15.04 28.75 11.24
CA ASP A 27 16.27 28.87 10.46
C ASP A 27 17.43 28.14 11.17
N SER A 28 18.02 27.14 10.52
CA SER A 28 19.27 26.50 10.97
C SER A 28 20.06 25.94 9.80
N SER A 29 21.10 26.70 9.46
CA SER A 29 22.14 26.49 8.45
C SER A 29 22.91 25.17 8.59
N SER A 30 22.94 24.42 7.47
CA SER A 30 24.07 23.69 6.83
C SER A 30 25.01 22.80 7.65
N GLY A 31 25.03 21.51 7.30
CA GLY A 31 26.15 20.59 7.52
C GLY A 31 26.13 19.42 6.52
N ASP A 32 27.08 19.44 5.58
CA ASP A 32 27.39 18.36 4.61
C ASP A 32 27.70 17.00 5.28
N PRO A 33 27.23 15.87 4.71
CA PRO A 33 27.92 14.59 4.87
C PRO A 33 28.36 14.00 3.52
N GLY A 34 29.63 13.57 3.50
CA GLY A 34 30.30 13.01 2.34
C GLY A 34 29.77 11.63 1.92
N ALA A 35 29.74 11.43 0.61
CA ALA A 35 29.37 10.20 -0.07
C ALA A 35 30.41 9.08 0.10
N ALA A 36 29.94 7.87 0.38
CA ALA A 36 30.69 6.62 0.18
C ALA A 36 29.87 5.66 -0.69
N ALA A 37 30.31 5.48 -1.94
CA ALA A 37 29.73 4.56 -2.89
C ALA A 37 30.23 3.12 -2.65
N SER A 38 29.31 2.15 -2.56
CA SER A 38 29.63 0.72 -2.62
C SER A 38 28.90 0.09 -3.81
N THR A 39 29.64 -0.16 -4.88
CA THR A 39 29.18 -0.90 -6.07
C THR A 39 29.28 -2.41 -5.80
N GLY A 40 28.14 -3.07 -5.66
CA GLY A 40 28.02 -4.53 -5.62
C GLY A 40 27.44 -5.07 -6.93
N SER A 41 28.31 -5.47 -7.86
CA SER A 41 27.91 -6.12 -9.11
C SER A 41 27.63 -7.61 -8.87
N GLY A 42 26.36 -8.01 -8.87
CA GLY A 42 25.92 -9.40 -8.81
C GLY A 42 25.24 -9.82 -10.11
N ALA A 43 26.01 -10.28 -11.10
CA ALA A 43 25.50 -10.91 -12.30
C ALA A 43 25.37 -12.43 -12.08
N GLY A 44 24.18 -12.98 -12.33
CA GLY A 44 23.91 -14.42 -12.13
C GLY A 44 22.72 -14.94 -12.94
N GLY A 45 22.66 -14.65 -14.24
CA GLY A 45 21.65 -15.20 -15.15
C GLY A 45 22.06 -16.57 -15.69
N GLY A 46 21.64 -17.65 -15.02
CA GLY A 46 21.79 -19.02 -15.49
C GLY A 46 20.46 -19.56 -16.03
N SER A 47 20.22 -19.43 -17.33
CA SER A 47 19.08 -20.07 -18.02
C SER A 47 19.34 -21.57 -18.20
N GLY A 48 19.14 -22.35 -17.13
CA GLY A 48 19.03 -23.80 -17.20
C GLY A 48 17.56 -24.19 -17.17
N GLY A 49 17.10 -24.97 -18.16
CA GLY A 49 15.71 -25.47 -18.25
C GLY A 49 15.37 -26.43 -17.11
N GLY A 50 15.14 -25.89 -15.92
CA GLY A 50 14.60 -26.58 -14.76
C GLY A 50 13.08 -26.65 -14.88
N GLY A 51 12.48 -27.77 -14.43
CA GLY A 51 11.04 -27.85 -14.30
C GLY A 51 10.49 -26.67 -13.50
N ASP A 52 9.28 -26.23 -13.83
CA ASP A 52 8.64 -25.08 -13.20
C ASP A 52 8.77 -25.20 -11.68
N ALA A 53 9.54 -24.30 -11.08
CA ALA A 53 9.79 -24.33 -9.64
C ALA A 53 8.44 -24.10 -8.93
N THR A 54 8.08 -25.02 -8.05
CA THR A 54 6.86 -24.89 -7.24
C THR A 54 7.18 -24.27 -5.89
N TYR A 55 6.17 -23.68 -5.26
CA TYR A 55 6.27 -23.05 -3.94
C TYR A 55 6.84 -24.00 -2.89
N GLY A 56 6.30 -25.21 -2.72
CA GLY A 56 6.76 -26.15 -1.69
C GLY A 56 8.20 -26.65 -1.91
N ALA A 57 8.68 -26.62 -3.17
CA ALA A 57 10.07 -26.98 -3.50
C ALA A 57 11.05 -25.79 -3.42
N SER A 58 10.53 -24.57 -3.23
CA SER A 58 11.34 -23.36 -3.18
C SER A 58 12.00 -23.16 -1.82
N ALA A 59 13.01 -22.29 -1.78
CA ALA A 59 13.60 -21.83 -0.52
C ALA A 59 12.55 -21.14 0.38
N CYS A 60 11.59 -20.47 -0.24
CA CYS A 60 10.47 -19.85 0.44
C CYS A 60 9.59 -20.88 1.16
N GLY A 61 8.94 -21.76 0.40
CA GLY A 61 8.02 -22.76 0.94
C GLY A 61 8.69 -23.62 2.01
N THR A 62 9.94 -24.04 1.76
CA THR A 62 10.74 -24.77 2.76
C THR A 62 10.90 -23.99 4.08
N CYS A 63 11.22 -22.70 4.03
CA CYS A 63 11.37 -21.89 5.24
C CYS A 63 10.05 -21.67 5.97
N VAL A 64 8.98 -21.36 5.25
CA VAL A 64 7.63 -21.15 5.81
C VAL A 64 7.12 -22.43 6.46
N GLU A 65 7.15 -23.54 5.74
CA GLU A 65 6.60 -24.82 6.19
C GLU A 65 7.39 -25.42 7.35
N GLN A 66 8.73 -25.39 7.27
CA GLN A 66 9.57 -26.17 8.19
C GLN A 66 10.07 -25.36 9.39
N THR A 67 10.06 -24.02 9.30
CA THR A 67 10.70 -23.17 10.31
C THR A 67 9.79 -22.04 10.78
N ALA A 68 9.44 -21.10 9.91
CA ALA A 68 8.83 -19.83 10.31
C ALA A 68 7.37 -19.96 10.74
N CYS A 69 6.60 -20.79 10.03
CA CYS A 69 5.15 -20.95 10.21
C CYS A 69 4.74 -22.38 10.56
N LEU A 70 5.67 -23.17 11.08
CA LEU A 70 5.46 -24.60 11.35
C LEU A 70 4.23 -24.87 12.24
N SER A 71 3.93 -24.02 13.23
CA SER A 71 2.75 -24.22 14.08
C SER A 71 1.44 -24.00 13.31
N GLN A 72 1.36 -22.99 12.45
CA GLN A 72 0.19 -22.70 11.63
C GLN A 72 0.00 -23.76 10.54
N VAL A 73 1.09 -24.22 9.92
CA VAL A 73 1.08 -25.34 8.95
C VAL A 73 0.53 -26.60 9.61
N ASN A 74 1.00 -26.96 10.80
CA ASN A 74 0.50 -28.12 11.55
C ASN A 74 -0.99 -27.98 11.94
N ALA A 75 -1.43 -26.78 12.32
CA ALA A 75 -2.83 -26.52 12.64
C ALA A 75 -3.74 -26.65 11.40
N CYS A 76 -3.28 -26.16 10.25
CA CYS A 76 -3.98 -26.29 8.97
C CYS A 76 -3.99 -27.74 8.49
N ALA A 77 -2.87 -28.45 8.52
CA ALA A 77 -2.78 -29.86 8.13
C ALA A 77 -3.66 -30.81 8.98
N ALA A 78 -4.07 -30.40 10.18
CA ALA A 78 -4.99 -31.17 11.03
C ALA A 78 -6.44 -31.17 10.52
N ASP A 79 -6.82 -30.20 9.67
CA ASP A 79 -8.12 -30.14 9.01
C ASP A 79 -8.01 -30.63 7.54
N PRO A 80 -8.84 -31.58 7.08
CA PRO A 80 -8.72 -32.12 5.71
C PRO A 80 -8.90 -31.10 4.59
N GLY A 81 -9.75 -30.08 4.79
CA GLY A 81 -9.96 -29.03 3.79
C GLY A 81 -8.74 -28.12 3.70
N CYS A 82 -8.19 -27.73 4.85
CA CYS A 82 -7.00 -26.89 4.92
C CYS A 82 -5.73 -27.64 4.45
N ALA A 83 -5.60 -28.93 4.76
CA ALA A 83 -4.54 -29.78 4.21
C ALA A 83 -4.58 -29.85 2.67
N ALA A 84 -5.77 -30.00 2.06
CA ALA A 84 -5.91 -29.99 0.60
C ALA A 84 -5.55 -28.63 -0.03
N TYR A 85 -5.75 -27.53 0.70
CA TYR A 85 -5.28 -26.21 0.28
C TYR A 85 -3.75 -26.12 0.34
N LEU A 86 -3.09 -26.61 1.41
CA LEU A 86 -1.62 -26.64 1.50
C LEU A 86 -1.00 -27.50 0.38
N ASP A 87 -1.53 -28.70 0.14
CA ASP A 87 -1.05 -29.57 -0.94
C ASP A 87 -1.14 -28.88 -2.33
N CYS A 88 -2.19 -28.08 -2.53
CA CYS A 88 -2.35 -27.28 -3.74
C CYS A 88 -1.35 -26.12 -3.80
N LEU A 89 -1.19 -25.39 -2.70
CA LEU A 89 -0.24 -24.28 -2.59
C LEU A 89 1.19 -24.75 -2.87
N ASP A 90 1.61 -25.89 -2.32
CA ASP A 90 2.94 -26.48 -2.52
C ASP A 90 3.22 -26.78 -4.00
N ALA A 91 2.17 -27.11 -4.75
CA ALA A 91 2.22 -27.38 -6.18
C ALA A 91 2.13 -26.12 -7.05
N CYS A 92 1.78 -24.97 -6.47
CA CYS A 92 1.68 -23.74 -7.25
C CYS A 92 3.04 -23.31 -7.79
N PRO A 93 3.11 -22.82 -9.04
CA PRO A 93 4.31 -22.17 -9.55
C PRO A 93 4.73 -21.01 -8.66
N LEU A 94 6.01 -20.64 -8.69
CA LEU A 94 6.44 -19.40 -8.05
C LEU A 94 5.95 -18.17 -8.84
N GLY A 95 5.40 -17.20 -8.12
CA GLY A 95 5.13 -15.86 -8.61
C GLY A 95 6.39 -14.98 -8.65
N PRO A 96 6.28 -13.74 -9.14
CA PRO A 96 7.41 -12.81 -9.27
C PRO A 96 8.13 -12.48 -7.95
N SER A 97 7.42 -12.54 -6.82
CA SER A 97 7.96 -12.28 -5.47
C SER A 97 8.72 -13.45 -4.86
N GLY A 98 8.77 -14.60 -5.56
CA GLY A 98 9.31 -15.86 -5.04
C GLY A 98 8.38 -16.60 -4.07
N ASP A 99 7.18 -16.06 -3.82
CA ASP A 99 6.07 -16.77 -3.17
C ASP A 99 5.27 -17.59 -4.20
N ALA A 100 4.23 -18.31 -3.79
CA ALA A 100 3.29 -18.97 -4.68
C ALA A 100 2.61 -17.96 -5.62
N ASP A 101 2.40 -18.38 -6.86
CA ASP A 101 1.60 -17.65 -7.84
C ASP A 101 0.17 -17.46 -7.31
N ILE A 102 -0.27 -16.19 -7.27
CA ILE A 102 -1.53 -15.77 -6.66
C ILE A 102 -2.73 -16.39 -7.38
N ALA A 103 -2.71 -16.42 -8.70
CA ALA A 103 -3.82 -16.98 -9.48
C ALA A 103 -3.93 -18.50 -9.25
N CYS A 104 -2.80 -19.20 -9.13
CA CYS A 104 -2.78 -20.59 -8.73
C CYS A 104 -3.32 -20.80 -7.31
N GLU A 105 -2.88 -19.99 -6.34
CA GLU A 105 -3.34 -20.10 -4.95
C GLU A 105 -4.85 -19.83 -4.83
N GLN A 106 -5.38 -18.84 -5.54
CA GLN A 106 -6.81 -18.55 -5.59
C GLN A 106 -7.61 -19.71 -6.21
N ALA A 107 -7.01 -20.48 -7.11
CA ALA A 107 -7.63 -21.67 -7.70
C ALA A 107 -7.59 -22.91 -6.79
N CYS A 108 -6.90 -22.83 -5.64
CA CYS A 108 -6.83 -23.94 -4.71
C CYS A 108 -8.21 -24.27 -4.09
N PRO A 109 -8.44 -25.55 -3.73
CA PRO A 109 -9.73 -25.97 -3.18
C PRO A 109 -10.15 -25.10 -2.00
N PRO A 110 -11.41 -24.61 -1.95
CA PRO A 110 -11.88 -23.79 -0.86
C PRO A 110 -11.91 -24.61 0.44
N VAL A 111 -11.44 -24.00 1.53
CA VAL A 111 -11.48 -24.61 2.86
C VAL A 111 -12.86 -24.39 3.48
N THR A 112 -13.54 -25.48 3.81
CA THR A 112 -14.89 -25.45 4.40
C THR A 112 -14.85 -25.69 5.90
N GLY A 113 -15.72 -25.02 6.65
CA GLY A 113 -15.82 -25.17 8.11
C GLY A 113 -14.96 -24.17 8.87
N SER A 114 -15.46 -23.70 10.02
CA SER A 114 -14.85 -22.58 10.75
C SER A 114 -13.44 -22.85 11.25
N LEU A 115 -13.14 -24.09 11.66
CA LEU A 115 -11.80 -24.47 12.14
C LEU A 115 -10.77 -24.45 11.00
N GLY A 116 -11.07 -25.09 9.86
CA GLY A 116 -10.20 -25.07 8.69
C GLY A 116 -9.98 -23.66 8.14
N GLN A 117 -11.03 -22.84 8.07
CA GLN A 117 -10.93 -21.44 7.62
C GLN A 117 -10.04 -20.60 8.54
N SER A 118 -10.23 -20.74 9.86
CA SER A 118 -9.39 -20.05 10.85
C SER A 118 -7.92 -20.49 10.76
N ALA A 119 -7.66 -21.79 10.56
CA ALA A 119 -6.32 -22.32 10.39
C ALA A 119 -5.66 -21.86 9.08
N LYS A 120 -6.42 -21.82 7.97
CA LYS A 120 -5.96 -21.27 6.68
C LYS A 120 -5.57 -19.80 6.84
N GLN A 121 -6.43 -18.99 7.46
CA GLN A 121 -6.14 -17.57 7.65
C GLN A 121 -4.89 -17.37 8.51
N ALA A 122 -4.76 -18.09 9.63
CA ALA A 122 -3.57 -17.99 10.48
C ALA A 122 -2.28 -18.36 9.74
N PHE A 123 -2.34 -19.35 8.83
CA PHE A 123 -1.22 -19.70 7.97
C PHE A 123 -0.88 -18.57 6.98
N ILE A 124 -1.90 -18.02 6.29
CA ILE A 124 -1.73 -16.88 5.37
C ILE A 124 -1.10 -15.68 6.11
N ASP A 125 -1.62 -15.34 7.29
CA ASP A 125 -1.11 -14.24 8.11
C ASP A 125 0.37 -14.48 8.49
N CYS A 126 0.72 -15.71 8.88
CA CYS A 126 2.10 -16.04 9.21
C CYS A 126 3.03 -15.93 7.99
N ARG A 127 2.59 -16.40 6.82
CA ARG A 127 3.36 -16.39 5.57
C ARG A 127 3.56 -14.97 5.06
N LEU A 128 2.50 -14.16 4.99
CA LEU A 128 2.50 -12.86 4.33
C LEU A 128 2.89 -11.69 5.24
N ALA A 129 2.50 -11.73 6.51
CA ALA A 129 2.71 -10.63 7.46
C ALA A 129 3.49 -11.02 8.72
N GLY A 130 3.72 -12.32 8.94
CA GLY A 130 4.37 -12.86 10.11
C GLY A 130 5.83 -13.27 9.88
N PRO A 131 6.35 -14.22 10.68
CA PRO A 131 7.71 -14.71 10.54
C PRO A 131 8.04 -15.27 9.14
N GLY A 132 7.03 -15.75 8.39
CA GLY A 132 7.21 -16.26 7.03
C GLY A 132 7.63 -15.19 6.02
N ALA A 133 7.24 -13.93 6.23
CA ALA A 133 7.63 -12.82 5.35
C ALA A 133 9.14 -12.53 5.42
N ALA A 134 9.81 -12.93 6.50
CA ALA A 134 11.25 -12.81 6.66
C ALA A 134 12.04 -13.98 6.04
N CYS A 135 11.36 -15.00 5.49
CA CYS A 135 12.02 -16.11 4.83
C CYS A 135 12.69 -15.67 3.53
N ALA A 136 13.93 -16.14 3.31
CA ALA A 136 14.67 -15.81 2.11
C ALA A 136 13.93 -16.33 0.86
N GLY A 137 13.61 -15.42 -0.06
CA GLY A 137 12.88 -15.72 -1.29
C GLY A 137 11.37 -15.88 -1.11
N CYS A 138 10.82 -15.75 0.10
CA CYS A 138 9.38 -15.62 0.28
C CYS A 138 8.96 -14.19 0.19
N GLY A 139 7.96 -13.93 -0.65
CA GLY A 139 7.18 -12.70 -0.59
C GLY A 139 8.09 -11.48 -0.46
N GLN A 140 9.24 -11.49 -1.15
CA GLN A 140 10.07 -10.30 -1.25
C GLN A 140 9.21 -9.39 -2.11
N ILE A 141 8.36 -8.63 -1.43
CA ILE A 141 7.77 -7.44 -1.98
C ILE A 141 8.97 -6.65 -2.45
N PRO A 142 9.09 -6.42 -3.77
CA PRO A 142 10.14 -5.56 -4.26
C PRO A 142 10.10 -4.30 -3.41
N ALA A 143 11.25 -3.89 -2.87
CA ALA A 143 11.31 -2.60 -2.21
C ALA A 143 10.73 -1.58 -3.21
N PRO A 144 9.80 -0.71 -2.76
CA PRO A 144 9.19 0.25 -3.66
C PRO A 144 10.28 1.01 -4.42
N THR A 145 10.06 1.11 -5.72
CA THR A 145 11.03 1.73 -6.64
C THR A 145 10.80 3.21 -6.79
N ASP A 146 9.67 3.72 -6.30
CA ASP A 146 9.43 5.16 -6.27
C ASP A 146 10.55 5.89 -5.49
N PRO A 147 11.14 6.96 -6.06
CA PRO A 147 12.18 7.72 -5.38
C PRO A 147 11.72 8.31 -4.04
N ASP A 148 10.43 8.61 -3.87
CA ASP A 148 9.90 9.18 -2.64
C ASP A 148 10.00 8.21 -1.46
N PHE A 149 10.09 6.90 -1.71
CA PHE A 149 10.23 5.90 -0.66
C PHE A 149 11.68 5.65 -0.23
N ASN A 150 12.64 6.30 -0.88
CA ASN A 150 14.08 6.05 -0.72
C ASN A 150 14.85 7.27 -0.19
N GLN A 151 14.19 8.11 0.60
CA GLN A 151 14.74 9.34 1.17
C GLN A 151 15.76 9.08 2.29
N THR A 152 16.74 9.96 2.44
CA THR A 152 17.74 9.87 3.51
C THR A 152 17.54 10.98 4.53
N CYS A 153 16.89 10.63 5.64
CA CYS A 153 16.50 11.59 6.66
C CYS A 153 17.33 11.49 7.95
N SER A 154 17.44 12.61 8.66
CA SER A 154 18.09 12.66 9.96
C SER A 154 17.12 12.26 11.08
N PRO A 155 17.61 11.68 12.20
CA PRO A 155 16.76 11.42 13.36
C PRO A 155 16.09 12.70 13.88
N SER A 156 14.81 12.59 14.25
CA SER A 156 14.02 13.72 14.78
C SER A 156 13.87 13.64 16.30
N ALA A 157 13.84 14.82 16.92
CA ALA A 157 13.58 15.02 18.33
C ALA A 157 12.11 15.36 18.63
N ASP A 158 11.24 15.38 17.61
CA ASP A 158 9.83 15.70 17.79
C ASP A 158 9.14 14.64 18.67
N PRO A 159 8.41 15.05 19.73
CA PRO A 159 7.70 14.11 20.60
C PRO A 159 6.41 13.56 19.97
N ASN A 160 5.86 14.19 18.94
CA ASN A 160 4.72 13.69 18.20
C ASN A 160 5.19 12.60 17.23
N THR A 161 4.61 11.41 17.35
CA THR A 161 4.99 10.24 16.55
C THR A 161 4.78 10.44 15.05
N CYS A 162 3.76 11.20 14.64
CA CYS A 162 3.49 11.51 13.23
C CYS A 162 4.61 12.37 12.65
N TYR A 163 4.86 13.53 13.27
CA TYR A 163 5.89 14.47 12.81
C TYR A 163 7.27 13.85 12.88
N LYS A 164 7.55 13.05 13.91
CA LYS A 164 8.79 12.30 13.99
C LYS A 164 8.94 11.32 12.82
N CYS A 165 7.88 10.60 12.45
CA CYS A 165 7.94 9.71 11.29
C CYS A 165 8.15 10.50 10.00
N GLU A 166 7.40 11.58 9.78
CA GLU A 166 7.55 12.46 8.62
C GLU A 166 8.99 12.99 8.50
N ASP A 167 9.55 13.49 9.59
CA ASP A 167 10.93 13.99 9.65
C ASP A 167 11.97 12.89 9.38
N GLU A 168 11.74 11.65 9.84
CA GLU A 168 12.70 10.54 9.76
C GLU A 168 12.54 9.69 8.49
N ARG A 169 11.45 9.84 7.74
CA ARG A 169 11.11 8.99 6.58
C ARG A 169 10.74 9.77 5.32
N CYS A 170 10.18 10.98 5.46
CA CYS A 170 9.57 11.76 4.38
C CYS A 170 10.11 13.20 4.32
N CYS A 171 11.33 13.44 4.82
CA CYS A 171 11.90 14.77 4.96
C CYS A 171 12.13 15.53 3.65
N GLU A 172 12.54 14.86 2.58
CA GLU A 172 12.80 15.46 1.26
C GLU A 172 11.48 15.87 0.59
N THR A 173 10.47 14.99 0.60
CA THR A 173 9.13 15.30 0.07
C THR A 173 8.40 16.35 0.91
N TYR A 174 8.55 16.30 2.24
CA TYR A 174 8.06 17.33 3.15
C TYR A 174 8.70 18.68 2.83
N GLN A 175 10.03 18.73 2.69
CA GLN A 175 10.75 19.96 2.39
C GLN A 175 10.37 20.52 1.01
N ALA A 176 10.19 19.65 0.00
CA ALA A 176 9.74 20.07 -1.32
C ALA A 176 8.36 20.76 -1.26
N CYS A 177 7.40 20.19 -0.52
CA CYS A 177 6.11 20.86 -0.29
C CYS A 177 6.24 22.12 0.57
N LYS A 178 7.14 22.15 1.56
CA LYS A 178 7.37 23.31 2.43
C LYS A 178 7.90 24.51 1.65
N ASP A 179 8.78 24.28 0.68
CA ASP A 179 9.38 25.32 -0.16
C ASP A 179 8.46 25.76 -1.32
N ASP A 180 7.37 25.04 -1.58
CA ASP A 180 6.35 25.37 -2.57
C ASP A 180 5.14 26.05 -1.92
N GLN A 181 4.94 27.33 -2.25
CA GLN A 181 3.83 28.11 -1.70
C GLN A 181 2.45 27.56 -2.09
N ASP A 182 2.28 27.05 -3.32
CA ASP A 182 0.98 26.51 -3.75
C ASP A 182 0.72 25.17 -3.06
N CYS A 183 1.76 24.40 -2.72
CA CYS A 183 1.61 23.22 -1.87
C CYS A 183 1.18 23.58 -0.44
N GLN A 184 1.78 24.61 0.16
CA GLN A 184 1.37 25.09 1.49
C GLN A 184 -0.07 25.63 1.50
N ASP A 185 -0.45 26.34 0.45
CA ASP A 185 -1.82 26.84 0.28
C ASP A 185 -2.80 25.66 0.08
N LEU A 186 -2.41 24.63 -0.68
CA LEU A 186 -3.18 23.40 -0.84
C LEU A 186 -3.38 22.66 0.49
N VAL A 187 -2.31 22.44 1.26
CA VAL A 187 -2.35 21.82 2.59
C VAL A 187 -3.33 22.57 3.50
N THR A 188 -3.27 23.90 3.48
CA THR A 188 -4.18 24.76 4.26
C THR A 188 -5.63 24.62 3.80
N CYS A 189 -5.86 24.55 2.49
CA CYS A 189 -7.18 24.37 1.90
C CYS A 189 -7.79 23.01 2.28
N VAL A 190 -7.08 21.91 2.07
CA VAL A 190 -7.54 20.55 2.40
C VAL A 190 -7.81 20.40 3.89
N LYS A 191 -6.96 20.99 4.75
CA LYS A 191 -7.21 21.00 6.19
C LYS A 191 -8.52 21.68 6.54
N ALA A 192 -8.81 22.82 5.94
CA ALA A 192 -10.06 23.55 6.19
C ALA A 192 -11.30 22.72 5.78
N CYS A 193 -11.18 21.83 4.80
CA CYS A 193 -12.26 20.91 4.41
C CYS A 193 -12.64 19.93 5.52
N ALA A 194 -11.69 19.45 6.34
CA ALA A 194 -11.98 18.52 7.44
C ALA A 194 -12.48 19.19 8.72
N GLU A 195 -12.36 20.51 8.82
CA GLU A 195 -12.94 21.27 9.93
C GLU A 195 -14.45 21.52 9.73
N ASP A 196 -14.98 21.23 8.53
CA ASP A 196 -16.41 21.27 8.26
C ASP A 196 -17.12 20.08 8.94
N PRO A 197 -18.10 20.31 9.84
CA PRO A 197 -18.81 19.25 10.53
C PRO A 197 -19.67 18.36 9.63
N ASP A 198 -19.92 18.75 8.38
CA ASP A 198 -20.67 17.97 7.41
C ASP A 198 -19.70 17.11 6.55
N ASP A 199 -19.36 15.91 7.03
CA ASP A 199 -18.43 14.96 6.37
C ASP A 199 -18.75 14.71 4.87
N ALA A 200 -20.02 14.83 4.48
CA ALA A 200 -20.48 14.70 3.09
C ALA A 200 -19.91 15.76 2.14
N ALA A 201 -19.35 16.85 2.66
CA ALA A 201 -18.74 17.93 1.89
C ALA A 201 -17.22 17.76 1.69
N PHE A 202 -16.58 16.77 2.32
CA PHE A 202 -15.12 16.64 2.28
C PHE A 202 -14.60 16.41 0.85
N SER A 203 -15.02 15.35 0.15
CA SER A 203 -14.49 15.03 -1.19
C SER A 203 -14.75 16.14 -2.23
N PRO A 204 -15.94 16.79 -2.28
CA PRO A 204 -16.14 17.96 -3.13
C PRO A 204 -15.25 19.16 -2.77
N CYS A 205 -15.03 19.42 -1.48
CA CYS A 205 -14.16 20.50 -1.01
C CYS A 205 -12.69 20.22 -1.37
N GLU A 206 -12.22 19.01 -1.10
CA GLU A 206 -10.86 18.57 -1.41
C GLU A 206 -10.57 18.65 -2.92
N SER A 207 -11.50 18.19 -3.76
CA SER A 207 -11.38 18.30 -5.22
C SER A 207 -11.28 19.76 -5.68
N ALA A 208 -12.01 20.67 -5.03
CA ALA A 208 -11.92 22.10 -5.31
C ALA A 208 -10.56 22.68 -4.88
N CYS A 209 -10.02 22.23 -3.75
CA CYS A 209 -8.67 22.59 -3.31
C CYS A 209 -7.60 22.11 -4.30
N TYR A 210 -7.67 20.86 -4.78
CA TYR A 210 -6.76 20.33 -5.80
C TYR A 210 -6.79 21.18 -7.08
N GLN A 211 -7.97 21.56 -7.55
CA GLN A 211 -8.09 22.41 -8.74
C GLN A 211 -7.60 23.85 -8.51
N ALA A 212 -7.86 24.42 -7.32
CA ALA A 212 -7.42 25.77 -6.98
C ALA A 212 -5.89 25.88 -6.84
N HIS A 213 -5.25 24.79 -6.39
CA HIS A 213 -3.82 24.71 -6.11
C HIS A 213 -3.14 23.59 -6.92
N ALA A 214 -3.49 23.53 -8.21
CA ALA A 214 -2.99 22.48 -9.10
C ALA A 214 -1.48 22.56 -9.34
N ALA A 215 -0.84 23.73 -9.14
CA ALA A 215 0.60 23.87 -9.34
C ALA A 215 1.41 23.24 -8.19
N GLY A 216 0.87 23.26 -6.98
CA GLY A 216 1.45 22.65 -5.78
C GLY A 216 1.04 21.20 -5.55
N TYR A 217 0.08 20.68 -6.34
CA TYR A 217 -0.46 19.34 -6.16
C TYR A 217 0.63 18.27 -6.20
N ALA A 218 1.56 18.32 -7.17
CA ALA A 218 2.60 17.29 -7.27
C ALA A 218 3.44 17.20 -5.98
N ALA A 219 3.90 18.33 -5.45
CA ALA A 219 4.66 18.34 -4.19
C ALA A 219 3.82 17.85 -3.00
N TYR A 220 2.52 18.14 -3.00
CA TYR A 220 1.58 17.65 -1.99
C TYR A 220 1.40 16.14 -2.08
N SER A 221 1.14 15.60 -3.27
CA SER A 221 0.91 14.17 -3.47
C SER A 221 2.14 13.33 -3.16
N HIS A 222 3.33 13.76 -3.57
CA HIS A 222 4.59 13.10 -3.23
C HIS A 222 4.80 13.01 -1.71
N ARG A 223 4.54 14.11 -0.99
CA ARG A 223 4.54 14.12 0.48
C ARG A 223 3.51 13.14 1.06
N MET A 224 2.28 13.15 0.54
CA MET A 224 1.21 12.30 1.05
C MET A 224 1.45 10.82 0.78
N ALA A 225 1.98 10.46 -0.39
CA ALA A 225 2.33 9.09 -0.74
C ALA A 225 3.38 8.52 0.24
N CYS A 226 4.45 9.27 0.52
CA CYS A 226 5.45 8.88 1.51
C CYS A 226 4.84 8.70 2.91
N MET A 227 4.01 9.66 3.34
CA MET A 227 3.33 9.61 4.65
C MET A 227 2.40 8.41 4.78
N GLN A 228 1.63 8.11 3.73
CA GLN A 228 0.72 6.97 3.70
C GLN A 228 1.50 5.65 3.79
N TYR A 229 2.60 5.52 3.04
CA TYR A 229 3.39 4.30 3.01
C TYR A 229 4.12 4.04 4.35
N PHE A 230 4.75 5.05 4.94
CA PHE A 230 5.60 4.84 6.13
C PHE A 230 4.95 5.18 7.46
N CYS A 231 4.05 6.18 7.50
CA CYS A 231 3.71 6.86 8.75
C CYS A 231 2.28 6.60 9.22
N PHE A 232 1.41 6.01 8.41
CA PHE A 232 0.02 5.79 8.80
C PHE A 232 -0.21 4.47 9.54
N ASP A 233 0.69 3.49 9.42
CA ASP A 233 0.45 2.10 9.82
C ASP A 233 0.74 1.78 11.32
N ASP A 234 1.13 2.78 12.13
CA ASP A 234 1.70 2.58 13.49
C ASP A 234 1.13 3.53 14.57
N ASP A 235 -0.15 3.92 14.50
CA ASP A 235 -0.77 4.97 15.36
C ASP A 235 -0.04 6.32 15.31
N ALA A 236 0.96 6.46 14.44
CA ALA A 236 1.84 7.60 14.45
C ALA A 236 1.07 8.85 14.01
N CYS A 237 0.32 8.74 12.91
CA CYS A 237 -0.47 9.81 12.32
C CYS A 237 -1.99 9.62 12.34
N GLY A 238 -2.49 8.42 12.66
CA GLY A 238 -3.91 8.09 12.75
C GLY A 238 -4.41 7.96 14.19
N ASN A 239 -5.69 8.21 14.42
CA ASN A 239 -6.34 7.89 15.70
C ASN A 239 -6.83 6.43 15.77
N GLU A 240 -6.82 5.74 14.63
CA GLU A 240 -7.27 4.37 14.46
C GLU A 240 -6.23 3.59 13.65
N PRO A 241 -6.07 2.29 13.90
CA PRO A 241 -5.25 1.43 13.06
C PRO A 241 -5.71 1.50 11.60
N LEU A 242 -4.76 1.44 10.66
CA LEU A 242 -5.11 1.33 9.25
C LEU A 242 -6.01 0.13 8.99
N ASP A 243 -6.97 0.33 8.10
CA ASP A 243 -7.76 -0.76 7.56
C ASP A 243 -6.83 -1.83 6.95
N PRO A 244 -7.05 -3.13 7.22
CA PRO A 244 -6.18 -4.20 6.72
C PRO A 244 -6.00 -4.18 5.19
N CYS A 245 -7.02 -3.75 4.43
CA CYS A 245 -6.92 -3.59 2.98
C CYS A 245 -5.92 -2.50 2.62
N VAL A 246 -5.99 -1.34 3.29
CA VAL A 246 -5.04 -0.23 3.07
C VAL A 246 -3.63 -0.67 3.42
N LYS A 247 -3.45 -1.31 4.57
CA LYS A 247 -2.15 -1.83 5.00
C LYS A 247 -1.56 -2.75 3.93
N CYS A 248 -2.38 -3.65 3.39
CA CYS A 248 -1.96 -4.53 2.30
C CYS A 248 -1.61 -3.75 1.02
N GLN A 249 -2.45 -2.79 0.61
CA GLN A 249 -2.20 -1.99 -0.60
C GLN A 249 -0.93 -1.15 -0.48
N ASN A 250 -0.72 -0.48 0.66
CA ASN A 250 0.51 0.25 0.93
C ASN A 250 1.70 -0.71 0.83
N LEU A 251 1.59 -1.91 1.40
CA LEU A 251 2.68 -2.86 1.43
C LEU A 251 2.98 -3.48 0.04
N HIS A 252 1.96 -3.83 -0.74
CA HIS A 252 2.14 -4.63 -1.97
C HIS A 252 1.98 -3.84 -3.27
N CYS A 253 1.37 -2.66 -3.20
CA CYS A 253 0.96 -1.87 -4.37
C CYS A 253 1.47 -0.43 -4.29
N ALA A 254 2.51 -0.16 -3.48
CA ALA A 254 3.02 1.19 -3.24
C ALA A 254 3.36 1.92 -4.55
N ASP A 255 4.04 1.26 -5.49
CA ASP A 255 4.50 1.87 -6.74
C ASP A 255 3.32 2.18 -7.67
N GLU A 256 2.37 1.26 -7.84
CA GLU A 256 1.16 1.49 -8.64
C GLU A 256 0.27 2.60 -8.04
N MET A 257 0.15 2.60 -6.71
CA MET A 257 -0.60 3.63 -5.97
C MET A 257 0.08 5.00 -6.09
N ALA A 258 1.40 5.07 -5.90
CA ALA A 258 2.17 6.31 -6.03
C ALA A 258 2.10 6.87 -7.46
N ALA A 259 2.21 6.01 -8.48
CA ALA A 259 2.09 6.42 -9.88
C ALA A 259 0.74 7.10 -10.19
N CYS A 260 -0.35 6.65 -9.58
CA CYS A 260 -1.64 7.32 -9.64
C CYS A 260 -1.64 8.61 -8.81
N GLN A 261 -1.25 8.54 -7.54
CA GLN A 261 -1.32 9.68 -6.60
C GLN A 261 -0.50 10.89 -7.06
N HIS A 262 0.61 10.69 -7.77
CA HIS A 262 1.44 11.78 -8.27
C HIS A 262 0.77 12.62 -9.37
N GLU A 263 -0.33 12.14 -9.95
CA GLU A 263 -1.09 12.81 -11.00
C GLU A 263 -2.40 13.37 -10.45
N ILE A 264 -2.59 14.69 -10.55
CA ILE A 264 -3.81 15.37 -10.08
C ILE A 264 -5.09 14.78 -10.67
N GLU A 265 -5.06 14.36 -11.94
CA GLU A 265 -6.21 13.75 -12.60
C GLU A 265 -6.61 12.42 -11.95
N CYS A 266 -5.68 11.68 -11.35
CA CYS A 266 -5.98 10.43 -10.65
C CYS A 266 -6.73 10.68 -9.35
N ALA A 267 -6.30 11.65 -8.54
CA ALA A 267 -7.05 12.02 -7.34
C ALA A 267 -8.42 12.63 -7.66
N LEU A 268 -8.54 13.39 -8.75
CA LEU A 268 -9.84 13.88 -9.21
C LEU A 268 -10.74 12.73 -9.71
N LEU A 269 -10.17 11.71 -10.37
CA LEU A 269 -10.87 10.50 -10.77
C LEU A 269 -11.38 9.72 -9.55
N ASP A 270 -10.54 9.53 -8.53
CA ASP A 270 -10.92 8.88 -7.27
C ASP A 270 -12.07 9.62 -6.61
N ASN A 271 -11.94 10.94 -6.42
CA ASN A 271 -12.97 11.78 -5.82
C ASN A 271 -14.28 11.81 -6.62
N CYS A 272 -14.21 11.70 -7.95
CA CYS A 272 -15.40 11.56 -8.80
C CYS A 272 -16.11 10.21 -8.55
N LYS A 273 -15.35 9.13 -8.34
CA LYS A 273 -15.88 7.78 -8.14
C LYS A 273 -16.44 7.55 -6.73
N VAL A 274 -15.97 8.27 -5.70
CA VAL A 274 -16.47 8.15 -4.31
C VAL A 274 -18.00 8.18 -4.18
N PRO A 275 -18.73 9.16 -4.75
CA PRO A 275 -20.20 9.20 -4.64
C PRO A 275 -20.92 8.19 -5.55
N CYS A 276 -20.24 7.50 -6.46
CA CYS A 276 -20.86 6.51 -7.34
C CYS A 276 -21.15 5.21 -6.58
N ASP A 277 -22.37 4.69 -6.71
CA ASP A 277 -22.64 3.31 -6.32
C ASP A 277 -21.83 2.37 -7.22
N VAL A 278 -21.23 1.31 -6.66
CA VAL A 278 -20.44 0.34 -7.43
C VAL A 278 -21.27 -0.37 -8.52
N ALA A 279 -22.59 -0.45 -8.36
CA ALA A 279 -23.52 -0.94 -9.35
C ALA A 279 -23.91 0.12 -10.41
N ASP A 280 -23.66 1.40 -10.15
CA ASP A 280 -23.88 2.49 -11.10
C ASP A 280 -22.71 2.64 -12.07
N GLN A 281 -22.67 1.71 -13.03
CA GLN A 281 -21.68 1.70 -14.10
C GLN A 281 -21.74 2.96 -14.97
N ALA A 282 -22.89 3.66 -15.05
CA ALA A 282 -22.99 4.89 -15.82
C ALA A 282 -22.21 6.02 -15.14
N CYS A 283 -22.35 6.18 -13.82
CA CYS A 283 -21.57 7.13 -13.03
C CYS A 283 -20.06 6.87 -13.14
N LEU A 284 -19.64 5.62 -12.98
CA LEU A 284 -18.22 5.24 -13.06
C LEU A 284 -17.61 5.55 -14.45
N MET A 285 -18.32 5.20 -15.53
CA MET A 285 -17.86 5.50 -16.90
C MET A 285 -17.85 7.00 -17.21
N GLU A 286 -18.75 7.79 -16.61
CA GLU A 286 -18.73 9.25 -16.74
C GLU A 286 -17.48 9.84 -16.08
N CYS A 287 -17.10 9.37 -14.89
CA CYS A 287 -15.84 9.75 -14.24
C CYS A 287 -14.61 9.35 -15.07
N ASP A 288 -14.56 8.11 -15.59
CA ASP A 288 -13.46 7.67 -16.46
C ASP A 288 -13.34 8.53 -17.73
N ALA A 289 -14.48 8.98 -18.29
CA ALA A 289 -14.49 9.86 -19.46
C ALA A 289 -14.05 11.30 -19.14
N MET A 290 -14.17 11.75 -17.88
CA MET A 290 -13.68 13.05 -17.43
C MET A 290 -12.16 13.08 -17.24
N PHE A 291 -11.55 11.94 -16.86
CA PHE A 291 -10.12 11.84 -16.56
C PHE A 291 -9.47 10.66 -17.31
N PRO A 292 -9.45 10.69 -18.65
CA PRO A 292 -9.04 9.53 -19.46
C PRO A 292 -7.58 9.13 -19.25
N ASP A 293 -6.68 10.08 -18.97
CA ASP A 293 -5.26 9.81 -18.78
C ASP A 293 -4.97 9.18 -17.40
N ALA A 294 -5.89 9.35 -16.44
CA ALA A 294 -5.81 8.75 -15.11
C ALA A 294 -6.37 7.32 -15.02
N VAL A 295 -7.15 6.86 -16.01
CA VAL A 295 -7.80 5.53 -15.96
C VAL A 295 -6.77 4.41 -15.86
N ALA A 296 -5.74 4.43 -16.70
CA ALA A 296 -4.72 3.37 -16.72
C ALA A 296 -3.93 3.23 -15.41
N PRO A 297 -3.33 4.30 -14.82
CA PRO A 297 -2.65 4.17 -13.54
C PRO A 297 -3.60 3.81 -12.39
N HIS A 298 -4.83 4.32 -12.39
CA HIS A 298 -5.84 3.93 -11.41
C HIS A 298 -6.21 2.44 -11.51
N GLU A 299 -6.41 1.91 -12.73
CA GLU A 299 -6.66 0.48 -12.95
C GLU A 299 -5.47 -0.38 -12.54
N ALA A 300 -4.23 0.07 -12.75
CA ALA A 300 -3.04 -0.66 -12.30
C ALA A 300 -3.01 -0.82 -10.76
N GLY A 301 -3.34 0.24 -10.02
CA GLY A 301 -3.48 0.17 -8.55
C GLY A 301 -4.57 -0.80 -8.10
N LEU A 302 -5.74 -0.77 -8.76
CA LEU A 302 -6.83 -1.71 -8.49
C LEU A 302 -6.49 -3.16 -8.82
N ASP A 303 -5.83 -3.40 -9.96
CA ASP A 303 -5.41 -4.74 -10.38
C ASP A 303 -4.38 -5.30 -9.40
N CYS A 304 -3.44 -4.48 -8.93
CA CYS A 304 -2.53 -4.87 -7.86
C CYS A 304 -3.28 -5.21 -6.57
N ALA A 305 -4.20 -4.35 -6.13
CA ALA A 305 -4.98 -4.61 -4.92
C ALA A 305 -5.82 -5.88 -5.02
N LEU A 306 -6.40 -6.17 -6.19
CA LEU A 306 -7.15 -7.41 -6.43
C LEU A 306 -6.23 -8.64 -6.44
N ALA A 307 -5.02 -8.53 -6.99
CA ALA A 307 -4.07 -9.62 -6.98
C ALA A 307 -3.56 -9.89 -5.56
N HIS A 308 -3.12 -8.87 -4.84
CA HIS A 308 -2.37 -9.04 -3.60
C HIS A 308 -3.20 -8.92 -2.33
N CYS A 309 -4.33 -8.21 -2.39
CA CYS A 309 -5.04 -7.74 -1.21
C CYS A 309 -6.50 -8.16 -1.12
N GLU A 310 -7.01 -8.97 -2.06
CA GLU A 310 -8.43 -9.40 -2.07
C GLU A 310 -8.90 -9.92 -0.71
N ILE A 311 -8.08 -10.76 -0.04
CA ILE A 311 -8.44 -11.32 1.28
C ILE A 311 -8.51 -10.23 2.36
N ALA A 312 -7.54 -9.29 2.36
CA ALA A 312 -7.52 -8.19 3.31
C ALA A 312 -8.67 -7.19 3.06
N CYS A 313 -9.13 -7.09 1.81
CA CYS A 313 -10.19 -6.18 1.38
C CYS A 313 -11.59 -6.80 1.38
N ALA A 314 -11.75 -8.11 1.57
CA ALA A 314 -13.06 -8.78 1.51
C ALA A 314 -13.95 -8.58 2.76
N GLY A 315 -13.48 -7.84 3.78
CA GLY A 315 -14.15 -7.65 5.06
C GLY A 315 -14.71 -6.24 5.32
N THR A 316 -14.62 -5.33 4.35
CA THR A 316 -14.90 -3.89 4.51
C THR A 316 -16.23 -3.45 3.90
N ASP A 317 -17.21 -4.37 3.79
CA ASP A 317 -18.59 -4.09 3.35
C ASP A 317 -19.29 -2.99 4.18
#